data_AF-A0A7C1HU07-F1
#
_entry.id   AF-A0A7C1HU07-F1
#
_cell.length_a   1.000
_cell.length_b   1.000
_cell.length_c   1.000
_cell.angle_alpha   90.00
_cell.angle_beta   90.00
_cell.angle_gamma   90.00
#
_symmetry.space_group_name_H-M   'P 1'
#
loop_
_entity.id
_entity.type
_entity.pdbx_description
1 polymer ?
#
loop_
_entity_poly.entity_id
_entity_poly.type
_entity_poly.pdbx_seq_one_letter_code
_entity_poly.pdbx_strand_id
1 'polypeptide(L)'
;MKRFFYTTAALAALLSTPEVSGCTNFLVTPAASLNGSSMITYAADSHVLYGELYFRPAADYPAGTMLDVYEWDTNRFLGRIPQVSHTYSVVGNMNEHQVAIGETTYGGRPELVDTTGIMDYGSLMYIALQRARTAREAIHIMGELVAEYGYASSGESLSIADPAEVWIMEMIGKGTDIVNEGGRSYNRNKG
;
A
#
# COMPACT_ATOMS: atom_id res chain seq x y z
N MET A 1 34.09 23.29 35.54
CA MET A 1 32.77 22.65 35.80
C MET A 1 31.75 22.91 34.71
N LYS A 2 31.38 24.17 34.39
CA LYS A 2 30.37 24.47 33.35
C LYS A 2 30.71 23.89 31.96
N ARG A 3 31.94 24.04 31.48
CA ARG A 3 32.39 23.47 30.20
C ARG A 3 32.28 21.95 30.12
N PHE A 4 32.65 21.25 31.21
CA PHE A 4 32.54 19.79 31.29
C PHE A 4 31.07 19.34 31.24
N PHE A 5 30.19 20.08 31.92
CA PHE A 5 28.74 19.84 31.91
C PHE A 5 28.11 20.06 30.53
N TYR A 6 28.52 21.11 29.80
CA TYR A 6 28.04 21.33 28.44
C TYR A 6 28.55 20.28 27.45
N THR A 7 29.80 19.81 27.60
CA THR A 7 30.34 18.73 26.75
C THR A 7 29.66 17.39 27.00
N THR A 8 29.37 17.03 28.26
CA THR A 8 28.63 15.79 28.54
C THR A 8 27.17 15.87 28.13
N ALA A 9 26.51 17.02 28.28
CA ALA A 9 25.14 17.23 27.80
C ALA A 9 25.05 17.16 26.26
N ALA A 10 26.01 17.74 25.53
CA ALA A 10 26.07 17.64 24.08
C ALA A 10 26.31 16.20 23.60
N LEU A 11 27.19 15.45 24.29
CA LEU A 11 27.47 14.05 23.97
C LEU A 11 26.26 13.14 24.27
N ALA A 12 25.54 13.39 25.37
CA ALA A 12 24.31 12.67 25.69
C ALA A 12 23.18 12.96 24.67
N ALA A 13 23.09 14.20 24.18
CA ALA A 13 22.16 14.56 23.11
C ALA A 13 22.52 13.89 21.77
N LEU A 14 23.81 13.77 21.45
CA LEU A 14 24.30 13.05 20.26
C LEU A 14 24.08 11.53 20.33
N LEU A 15 24.05 10.96 21.54
CA LEU A 15 23.78 9.54 21.79
C LEU A 15 22.29 9.22 21.90
N SER A 16 21.43 10.24 21.93
CA SER A 16 19.98 10.09 21.93
C SER A 16 19.47 9.97 20.50
N THR A 17 19.75 8.84 19.83
CA THR A 17 19.11 8.55 18.55
C THR A 17 17.67 8.11 18.81
N PRO A 18 16.65 8.80 18.27
CA PRO A 18 15.30 8.30 18.35
C PRO A 18 15.24 6.95 17.63
N GLU A 19 14.54 5.97 18.22
CA GLU A 19 14.16 4.76 17.48
C GLU A 19 13.22 5.19 16.36
N VAL A 20 13.71 5.12 15.13
CA VAL A 20 12.89 5.31 13.92
C VAL A 20 12.41 3.93 13.54
N SER A 21 11.17 3.61 13.90
CA SER A 21 10.47 2.43 13.40
C SER A 21 9.81 2.82 12.09
N GLY A 22 10.25 2.22 10.98
CA GLY A 22 9.62 2.48 9.70
C GLY A 22 10.23 1.65 8.58
N CYS A 23 9.38 1.13 7.71
CA CYS A 23 9.80 0.48 6.49
C CYS A 23 10.66 1.45 5.64
N THR A 24 11.55 0.91 4.80
CA THR A 24 12.39 1.72 3.92
C THR A 24 12.44 1.11 2.52
N ASN A 25 12.02 1.90 1.53
CA ASN A 25 12.10 1.50 0.13
C ASN A 25 13.07 2.38 -0.67
N PHE A 26 13.85 1.76 -1.54
CA PHE A 26 14.66 2.40 -2.57
C PHE A 26 14.00 2.23 -3.92
N LEU A 27 13.89 3.32 -4.67
CA LEU A 27 13.33 3.35 -6.01
C LEU A 27 14.44 3.74 -7.00
N VAL A 28 14.70 2.89 -7.99
CA VAL A 28 15.73 3.12 -9.01
C VAL A 28 15.08 3.03 -10.39
N THR A 29 15.06 4.15 -11.10
CA THR A 29 14.54 4.21 -12.47
C THR A 29 15.49 3.51 -13.44
N PRO A 30 15.02 3.08 -14.62
CA PRO A 30 15.88 2.52 -15.68
C PRO A 30 17.09 3.40 -16.01
N ALA A 31 16.90 4.72 -16.08
CA ALA A 31 17.98 5.66 -16.39
C ALA A 31 19.00 5.84 -15.25
N ALA A 32 18.63 5.47 -14.02
CA ALA A 32 19.51 5.56 -12.85
C ALA A 32 20.25 4.24 -12.56
N SER A 33 19.92 3.15 -13.25
CA SER A 33 20.59 1.86 -13.08
C SER A 33 21.70 1.65 -14.12
N LEU A 34 22.66 0.78 -13.80
CA LEU A 34 23.81 0.51 -14.67
C LEU A 34 23.42 -0.19 -15.99
N ASN A 35 22.36 -0.99 -15.96
CA ASN A 35 21.95 -1.87 -17.06
C ASN A 35 20.56 -1.54 -17.64
N GLY A 36 19.94 -0.43 -17.22
CA GLY A 36 18.62 -0.04 -17.71
C GLY A 36 17.45 -0.76 -17.01
N SER A 37 17.67 -1.53 -15.94
CA SER A 37 16.57 -2.13 -15.18
C SER A 37 15.90 -1.13 -14.25
N SER A 38 14.59 -1.21 -14.09
CA SER A 38 13.88 -0.63 -12.95
C SER A 38 14.05 -1.51 -11.71
N MET A 39 14.12 -0.90 -10.53
CA MET A 39 14.19 -1.63 -9.26
C MET A 39 13.41 -0.89 -8.18
N ILE A 40 12.65 -1.65 -7.38
CA ILE A 40 12.11 -1.21 -6.10
C ILE A 40 12.54 -2.21 -5.03
N THR A 41 12.77 -1.73 -3.81
CA THR A 41 12.92 -2.60 -2.65
C THR A 41 11.65 -2.58 -1.82
N TYR A 42 11.46 -3.62 -1.01
CA TYR A 42 10.46 -3.65 0.05
C TYR A 42 11.14 -4.14 1.33
N ALA A 43 11.57 -3.20 2.17
CA ALA A 43 12.18 -3.53 3.47
C ALA A 43 11.19 -3.20 4.57
N ALA A 44 10.46 -4.23 5.02
CA ALA A 44 9.45 -4.12 6.05
C ALA A 44 10.05 -4.35 7.44
N ASP A 45 9.97 -3.33 8.30
CA ASP A 45 10.37 -3.42 9.70
C ASP A 45 9.26 -4.09 10.51
N SER A 46 9.21 -5.43 10.47
CA SER A 46 8.22 -6.23 11.17
C SER A 46 8.83 -7.45 11.85
N HIS A 47 8.41 -7.71 13.09
CA HIS A 47 8.84 -8.89 13.86
C HIS A 47 7.90 -10.10 13.71
N VAL A 48 6.86 -9.97 12.88
CA VAL A 48 5.84 -11.02 12.65
C VAL A 48 5.71 -11.44 11.19
N LEU A 49 6.17 -10.63 10.23
CA LEU A 49 6.13 -10.94 8.80
C LEU A 49 7.39 -11.70 8.38
N TYR A 50 7.40 -13.01 8.59
CA TYR A 50 8.54 -13.87 8.27
C TYR A 50 8.54 -14.32 6.80
N GLY A 51 9.05 -13.47 5.91
CA GLY A 51 9.66 -13.85 4.62
C GLY A 51 8.93 -14.89 3.77
N GLU A 52 7.61 -14.83 3.69
CA GLU A 52 6.82 -15.75 2.87
C GLU A 52 6.60 -15.21 1.45
N LEU A 53 6.65 -16.12 0.48
CA LEU A 53 6.39 -15.80 -0.91
C LEU A 53 5.03 -16.36 -1.31
N TYR A 54 4.00 -15.53 -1.22
CA TYR A 54 2.65 -15.92 -1.63
C TYR A 54 2.58 -16.18 -3.13
N PHE A 55 1.94 -17.27 -3.53
CA PHE A 55 1.64 -17.54 -4.93
C PHE A 55 0.13 -17.52 -5.16
N ARG A 56 -0.31 -16.70 -6.12
CA ARG A 56 -1.68 -16.68 -6.61
C ARG A 56 -1.64 -17.03 -8.11
N PRO A 57 -2.22 -18.17 -8.53
CA PRO A 57 -2.25 -18.52 -9.95
C PRO A 57 -3.17 -17.58 -10.73
N ALA A 58 -2.90 -17.43 -12.03
CA ALA A 58 -3.84 -16.80 -12.94
C ALA A 58 -5.14 -17.62 -13.00
N ALA A 59 -6.29 -16.96 -13.10
CA ALA A 59 -7.58 -17.61 -13.06
C ALA A 59 -8.63 -16.85 -13.87
N ASP A 60 -9.55 -17.60 -14.46
CA ASP A 60 -10.74 -17.07 -15.10
C ASP A 60 -11.95 -17.21 -14.17
N TYR A 61 -12.81 -16.19 -14.15
CA TYR A 61 -13.98 -16.13 -13.29
C TYR A 61 -15.27 -15.94 -14.12
N PRO A 62 -16.37 -16.64 -13.78
CA PRO A 62 -17.67 -16.38 -14.38
C PRO A 62 -18.15 -14.95 -14.16
N ALA A 63 -18.94 -14.43 -15.10
CA ALA A 63 -19.57 -13.11 -14.97
C ALA A 63 -20.43 -13.00 -13.69
N GLY A 64 -20.31 -11.88 -12.99
CA GLY A 64 -21.02 -11.62 -11.72
C GLY A 64 -20.38 -12.26 -10.49
N THR A 65 -19.21 -12.89 -10.63
CA THR A 65 -18.42 -13.36 -9.48
C THR A 65 -18.04 -12.17 -8.58
N MET A 66 -18.10 -12.38 -7.27
CA MET A 66 -17.70 -11.40 -6.26
C MET A 66 -16.40 -11.86 -5.59
N LEU A 67 -15.50 -10.91 -5.33
CA LEU A 67 -14.28 -11.08 -4.54
C LEU A 67 -14.58 -10.65 -3.10
N ASP A 68 -14.38 -11.55 -2.15
CA ASP A 68 -14.34 -11.21 -0.73
C ASP A 68 -13.02 -10.50 -0.41
N VAL A 69 -13.11 -9.36 0.29
CA VAL A 69 -11.96 -8.53 0.67
C VAL A 69 -11.76 -8.64 2.17
N TYR A 70 -10.55 -9.01 2.56
CA TYR A 70 -10.13 -9.14 3.94
C TYR A 70 -8.94 -8.21 4.17
N GLU A 71 -8.97 -7.51 5.30
CA GLU A 71 -7.87 -6.67 5.74
C GLU A 71 -6.60 -7.51 5.92
N TRP A 72 -5.48 -7.04 5.35
CA TRP A 72 -4.30 -7.89 5.16
C TRP A 72 -3.62 -8.35 6.46
N ASP A 73 -3.54 -7.49 7.48
CA ASP A 73 -2.82 -7.78 8.73
C ASP A 73 -3.63 -8.62 9.73
N THR A 74 -4.93 -8.39 9.79
CA THR A 74 -5.87 -8.91 10.81
C THR A 74 -6.81 -9.97 10.26
N ASN A 75 -6.86 -10.14 8.94
CA ASN A 75 -7.79 -11.03 8.24
C ASN A 75 -9.27 -10.71 8.56
N ARG A 76 -9.57 -9.44 8.87
CA ARG A 76 -10.94 -8.97 9.11
C ARG A 76 -11.66 -8.79 7.79
N PHE A 77 -12.86 -9.36 7.65
CA PHE A 77 -13.69 -9.14 6.46
C PHE A 77 -14.09 -7.66 6.33
N LEU A 78 -13.81 -7.05 5.19
CA LEU A 78 -14.10 -5.63 4.89
C LEU A 78 -15.28 -5.46 3.94
N GLY A 79 -15.53 -6.43 3.04
CA GLY A 79 -16.63 -6.35 2.10
C GLY A 79 -16.44 -7.20 0.86
N ARG A 80 -17.23 -6.90 -0.18
CA ARG A 80 -17.18 -7.58 -1.47
C ARG A 80 -17.08 -6.59 -2.61
N ILE A 81 -16.26 -6.89 -3.61
CA ILE A 81 -16.18 -6.14 -4.86
C ILE A 81 -16.43 -7.08 -6.06
N PRO A 82 -16.89 -6.58 -7.21
CA PRO A 82 -16.95 -7.40 -8.43
C PRO A 82 -15.57 -7.95 -8.80
N GLN A 83 -15.53 -9.22 -9.17
CA GLN A 83 -14.34 -9.85 -9.70
C GLN A 83 -14.23 -9.59 -11.21
N VAL A 84 -12.99 -9.44 -11.69
CA VAL A 84 -12.70 -9.35 -13.13
C VAL A 84 -12.77 -10.73 -13.78
N SER A 85 -13.01 -10.79 -15.10
CA SER A 85 -13.14 -12.07 -15.80
C SER A 85 -11.85 -12.90 -15.81
N HIS A 86 -10.69 -12.25 -15.70
CA HIS A 86 -9.38 -12.88 -15.70
C HIS A 86 -8.45 -12.15 -14.74
N THR A 87 -7.73 -12.90 -13.91
CA THR A 87 -6.66 -12.38 -13.05
C THR A 87 -5.31 -12.94 -13.48
N TYR A 88 -4.28 -12.11 -13.35
CA TYR A 88 -2.89 -12.49 -13.61
C TYR A 88 -2.29 -13.27 -12.43
N SER A 89 -1.28 -14.09 -12.73
CA SER A 89 -0.52 -14.78 -11.71
C SER A 89 0.39 -13.81 -10.95
N VAL A 90 0.48 -14.00 -9.64
CA VAL A 90 1.26 -13.16 -8.72
C VAL A 90 2.14 -14.05 -7.85
N VAL A 91 3.44 -13.72 -7.81
CA VAL A 91 4.44 -14.36 -6.94
C VAL A 91 5.03 -13.27 -6.05
N GLY A 92 4.77 -13.36 -4.75
CA GLY A 92 5.07 -12.30 -3.79
C GLY A 92 4.46 -10.98 -4.23
N ASN A 93 5.32 -9.99 -4.41
CA ASN A 93 4.97 -8.62 -4.76
C ASN A 93 5.12 -8.29 -6.24
N MET A 94 5.15 -9.32 -7.11
CA MET A 94 5.29 -9.15 -8.56
C MET A 94 4.33 -10.06 -9.33
N ASN A 95 3.80 -9.59 -10.46
CA ASN A 95 2.96 -10.39 -11.35
C ASN A 95 3.69 -10.87 -12.61
N GLU A 96 3.01 -11.70 -13.42
CA GLU A 96 3.58 -12.22 -14.68
C GLU A 96 3.88 -11.17 -15.76
N HIS A 97 3.36 -9.95 -15.59
CA HIS A 97 3.66 -8.81 -16.46
C HIS A 97 4.84 -7.96 -15.96
N GLN A 98 5.58 -8.47 -14.97
CA GLN A 98 6.72 -7.78 -14.35
C GLN A 98 6.34 -6.46 -13.66
N VAL A 99 5.06 -6.30 -13.28
CA VAL A 99 4.63 -5.21 -12.40
C VAL A 99 4.94 -5.63 -10.97
N ALA A 100 5.63 -4.78 -10.22
CA ALA A 100 5.96 -4.99 -8.82
C ALA A 100 5.43 -3.85 -7.95
N ILE A 101 4.95 -4.18 -6.74
CA ILE A 101 4.47 -3.20 -5.76
C ILE A 101 5.03 -3.51 -4.38
N GLY A 102 5.65 -2.52 -3.73
CA GLY A 102 6.03 -2.54 -2.30
C GLY A 102 5.40 -1.37 -1.56
N GLU A 103 5.50 -1.34 -0.22
CA GLU A 103 4.89 -0.30 0.62
C GLU A 103 5.85 0.26 1.67
N THR A 104 5.52 1.42 2.24
CA THR A 104 6.16 1.98 3.43
C THR A 104 5.14 2.80 4.22
N THR A 105 4.63 2.22 5.31
CA THR A 105 3.64 2.90 6.13
C THR A 105 4.22 4.14 6.80
N TYR A 106 3.67 5.31 6.48
CA TYR A 106 3.97 6.57 7.16
C TYR A 106 2.91 6.96 8.20
N GLY A 107 1.81 6.20 8.28
CA GLY A 107 0.70 6.48 9.19
C GLY A 107 -0.02 7.75 8.78
N GLY A 108 -0.25 8.67 9.69
CA GLY A 108 -0.87 9.95 9.35
C GLY A 108 -1.82 10.44 10.42
N ARG A 109 -2.75 11.31 10.01
CA ARG A 109 -3.72 11.92 10.92
C ARG A 109 -4.83 10.90 11.25
N PRO A 110 -5.05 10.53 12.53
CA PRO A 110 -6.03 9.50 12.90
C PRO A 110 -7.47 9.85 12.47
N GLU A 111 -7.81 11.13 12.36
CA GLU A 111 -9.10 11.62 11.86
C GLU A 111 -9.34 11.38 10.37
N LEU A 112 -8.29 11.06 9.60
CA LEU A 112 -8.38 10.75 8.18
C LEU A 112 -8.67 9.26 7.92
N VAL A 113 -8.73 8.44 8.96
CA VAL A 113 -9.10 7.02 8.82
C VAL A 113 -10.58 6.91 8.47
N ASP A 114 -10.88 6.25 7.35
CA ASP A 114 -12.23 5.89 6.95
C ASP A 114 -12.58 4.51 7.51
N THR A 115 -13.51 4.47 8.46
CA THR A 115 -13.97 3.22 9.11
C THR A 115 -15.01 2.47 8.28
N THR A 116 -15.41 3.01 7.13
CA THR A 116 -16.38 2.44 6.19
C THR A 116 -15.76 1.93 4.89
N GLY A 117 -14.47 2.18 4.68
CA GLY A 117 -13.74 1.74 3.48
C GLY A 117 -13.61 0.21 3.41
N ILE A 118 -13.50 -0.30 2.18
CA ILE A 118 -13.31 -1.74 1.91
C ILE A 118 -11.86 -2.04 1.52
N MET A 119 -11.14 -1.09 0.89
CA MET A 119 -9.78 -1.34 0.41
C MET A 119 -8.75 -0.98 1.47
N ASP A 120 -8.10 -1.95 2.10
CA ASP A 120 -6.85 -1.71 2.83
C ASP A 120 -5.64 -1.68 1.87
N TYR A 121 -4.50 -1.20 2.36
CA TYR A 121 -3.28 -1.07 1.56
C TYR A 121 -2.80 -2.39 0.93
N GLY A 122 -2.82 -3.49 1.69
CA GLY A 122 -2.42 -4.81 1.20
C GLY A 122 -3.40 -5.32 0.13
N SER A 123 -4.71 -5.14 0.36
CA SER A 123 -5.72 -5.43 -0.66
C SER A 123 -5.50 -4.63 -1.94
N LEU A 124 -5.17 -3.34 -1.88
CA LEU A 124 -4.86 -2.53 -3.06
C LEU A 124 -3.69 -3.12 -3.84
N MET A 125 -2.58 -3.43 -3.17
CA MET A 125 -1.39 -4.01 -3.80
C MET A 125 -1.72 -5.31 -4.52
N TYR A 126 -2.31 -6.28 -3.82
CA TYR A 126 -2.50 -7.62 -4.39
C TYR A 126 -3.65 -7.68 -5.39
N ILE A 127 -4.71 -6.88 -5.23
CA ILE A 127 -5.79 -6.81 -6.22
C ILE A 127 -5.28 -6.10 -7.49
N ALA A 128 -4.49 -5.04 -7.36
CA ALA A 128 -3.90 -4.37 -8.52
C ALA A 128 -2.90 -5.28 -9.27
N LEU A 129 -2.04 -6.02 -8.56
CA LEU A 129 -1.12 -6.98 -9.18
C LEU A 129 -1.86 -8.08 -9.96
N GLN A 130 -3.02 -8.53 -9.47
CA GLN A 130 -3.86 -9.50 -10.18
C GLN A 130 -4.57 -8.91 -11.41
N ARG A 131 -4.56 -7.59 -11.61
CA ARG A 131 -5.37 -6.90 -12.63
C ARG A 131 -4.57 -6.01 -13.58
N ALA A 132 -3.33 -5.65 -13.27
CA ALA A 132 -2.52 -4.71 -14.03
C ALA A 132 -1.44 -5.37 -14.92
N ARG A 133 -1.14 -4.77 -16.07
CA ARG A 133 -0.02 -5.14 -16.95
C ARG A 133 1.14 -4.14 -16.91
N THR A 134 0.90 -2.95 -16.38
CA THR A 134 1.91 -1.88 -16.21
C THR A 134 1.79 -1.23 -14.84
N ALA A 135 2.84 -0.53 -14.41
CA ALA A 135 2.85 0.27 -13.18
C ALA A 135 1.73 1.32 -13.19
N ARG A 136 1.53 1.98 -14.34
CA ARG A 136 0.47 2.99 -14.49
C ARG A 136 -0.94 2.41 -14.42
N GLU A 137 -1.16 1.23 -15.01
CA GLU A 137 -2.42 0.53 -14.89
C GLU A 137 -2.71 0.15 -13.43
N ALA A 138 -1.69 -0.29 -12.68
CA ALA A 138 -1.83 -0.56 -11.25
C ALA A 138 -2.23 0.70 -10.46
N ILE A 139 -1.61 1.85 -10.73
CA ILE A 139 -1.98 3.15 -10.11
C ILE A 139 -3.44 3.49 -10.40
N HIS A 140 -3.88 3.35 -11.66
CA HIS A 140 -5.27 3.62 -12.04
C HIS A 140 -6.25 2.68 -11.33
N ILE A 141 -5.97 1.38 -11.30
CA ILE A 141 -6.81 0.39 -10.63
C ILE A 141 -6.92 0.70 -9.13
N MET A 142 -5.81 1.00 -8.45
CA MET A 142 -5.84 1.35 -7.03
C MET A 142 -6.65 2.63 -6.77
N GLY A 143 -6.50 3.64 -7.62
CA GLY A 143 -7.28 4.86 -7.55
C GLY A 143 -8.78 4.64 -7.75
N GLU A 144 -9.17 3.81 -8.74
CA GLU A 144 -10.58 3.47 -9.00
C GLU A 144 -11.18 2.65 -7.86
N LEU A 145 -10.43 1.70 -7.31
CA LEU A 145 -10.86 0.89 -6.17
C LEU A 145 -11.09 1.75 -4.93
N VAL A 146 -10.20 2.69 -4.62
CA VAL A 146 -10.39 3.62 -3.50
C VAL A 146 -11.57 4.55 -3.74
N ALA A 147 -11.69 5.12 -4.95
CA ALA A 147 -12.80 6.02 -5.26
C ALA A 147 -14.17 5.33 -5.12
N GLU A 148 -14.27 4.07 -5.55
CA GLU A 148 -15.52 3.33 -5.51
C GLU A 148 -15.81 2.74 -4.12
N TYR A 149 -14.80 2.18 -3.46
CA TYR A 149 -14.98 1.34 -2.27
C TYR A 149 -14.38 1.91 -0.98
N GLY A 150 -13.74 3.08 -1.02
CA GLY A 150 -13.10 3.72 0.14
C GLY A 150 -11.80 3.03 0.57
N TYR A 151 -10.99 3.77 1.35
CA TYR A 151 -9.68 3.32 1.81
C TYR A 151 -9.66 3.09 3.33
N ALA A 152 -9.42 1.85 3.75
CA ALA A 152 -9.64 1.35 5.11
C ALA A 152 -8.37 1.33 5.99
N SER A 153 -7.32 2.06 5.62
CA SER A 153 -6.02 2.05 6.28
C SER A 153 -5.55 3.46 6.65
N SER A 154 -4.47 3.55 7.44
CA SER A 154 -3.73 4.81 7.61
C SER A 154 -2.93 5.16 6.34
N GLY A 155 -2.18 6.24 6.36
CA GLY A 155 -1.39 6.66 5.21
C GLY A 155 -0.25 5.71 4.88
N GLU A 156 -0.08 5.49 3.59
CA GLU A 156 0.77 4.46 3.01
C GLU A 156 1.48 4.96 1.74
N SER A 157 2.75 4.62 1.58
CA SER A 157 3.55 4.97 0.40
C SER A 157 3.81 3.72 -0.45
N LEU A 158 3.16 3.64 -1.60
CA LEU A 158 3.26 2.52 -2.54
C LEU A 158 4.37 2.78 -3.56
N SER A 159 5.39 1.93 -3.55
CA SER A 159 6.47 1.90 -4.54
C SER A 159 6.07 0.95 -5.66
N ILE A 160 5.98 1.43 -6.89
CA ILE A 160 5.39 0.67 -8.02
C ILE A 160 6.37 0.70 -9.18
N ALA A 161 6.67 -0.44 -9.78
CA ALA A 161 7.56 -0.51 -10.93
C ALA A 161 7.10 -1.52 -11.97
N ASP A 162 7.47 -1.26 -13.22
CA ASP A 162 7.47 -2.21 -14.32
C ASP A 162 8.79 -2.04 -15.11
N PRO A 163 9.06 -2.79 -16.20
CA PRO A 163 10.33 -2.67 -16.93
C PRO A 163 10.64 -1.27 -17.49
N ALA A 164 9.64 -0.40 -17.65
CA ALA A 164 9.76 0.91 -18.27
C ALA A 164 9.78 2.08 -17.26
N GLU A 165 9.07 1.96 -16.14
CA GLU A 165 8.87 3.07 -15.22
C GLU A 165 8.84 2.68 -13.73
N VAL A 166 9.10 3.66 -12.88
CA VAL A 166 9.05 3.54 -11.41
C VAL A 166 8.28 4.73 -10.85
N TRP A 167 7.36 4.47 -9.95
CA TRP A 167 6.45 5.42 -9.33
C TRP A 167 6.46 5.29 -7.81
N ILE A 168 6.22 6.42 -7.16
CA ILE A 168 5.79 6.47 -5.77
C ILE A 168 4.38 7.06 -5.73
N MET A 169 3.48 6.39 -5.03
CA MET A 169 2.10 6.82 -4.83
C MET A 169 1.82 6.88 -3.33
N GLU A 170 1.48 8.05 -2.82
CA GLU A 170 1.03 8.21 -1.44
C GLU A 170 -0.49 8.08 -1.37
N MET A 171 -0.98 7.22 -0.48
CA MET A 171 -2.39 6.96 -0.26
C MET A 171 -2.76 7.36 1.17
N ILE A 172 -3.81 8.16 1.33
CA ILE A 172 -4.36 8.51 2.63
C ILE A 172 -5.87 8.62 2.54
N GLY A 173 -6.57 8.18 3.59
CA GLY A 173 -8.01 8.34 3.68
C GLY A 173 -8.42 9.80 3.86
N LYS A 174 -9.73 10.06 3.77
CA LYS A 174 -10.33 11.39 3.95
C LYS A 174 -11.22 11.48 5.20
N GLY A 175 -11.17 10.48 6.07
CA GLY A 175 -11.95 10.38 7.30
C GLY A 175 -13.36 9.87 7.09
N THR A 176 -14.12 9.80 8.18
CA THR A 176 -15.51 9.31 8.18
C THR A 176 -16.48 10.46 8.49
N ASP A 177 -17.32 10.84 7.53
CA ASP A 177 -18.44 11.77 7.69
C ASP A 177 -19.74 11.10 7.20
N ILE A 178 -20.44 10.41 8.11
CA ILE A 178 -21.68 9.71 7.76
C ILE A 178 -22.83 10.71 7.64
N VAL A 179 -23.41 10.76 6.45
CA VAL A 179 -24.53 11.64 6.13
C VAL A 179 -25.75 10.82 5.74
N ASN A 180 -26.92 11.34 6.08
CA ASN A 180 -28.22 10.73 5.77
C ASN A 180 -28.96 11.66 4.81
N GLU A 181 -28.92 11.35 3.52
CA GLU A 181 -29.53 12.17 2.46
C GLU A 181 -30.40 11.28 1.56
N GLY A 182 -31.64 11.70 1.30
CA GLY A 182 -32.55 10.96 0.41
C GLY A 182 -32.88 9.52 0.85
N GLY A 183 -32.84 9.24 2.16
CA GLY A 183 -33.11 7.90 2.70
C GLY A 183 -31.95 6.90 2.57
N ARG A 184 -30.74 7.37 2.21
CA ARG A 184 -29.52 6.58 2.18
C ARG A 184 -28.48 7.15 3.15
N SER A 185 -27.76 6.25 3.81
CA SER A 185 -26.61 6.59 4.66
C SER A 185 -25.31 6.29 3.90
N TYR A 186 -24.41 7.25 3.80
CA TYR A 186 -23.10 7.06 3.16
C TYR A 186 -22.02 7.95 3.79
N ASN A 187 -20.75 7.56 3.64
CA ASN A 187 -19.63 8.42 4.00
C ASN A 187 -19.44 9.50 2.92
N ARG A 188 -19.65 10.78 3.26
CA ARG A 188 -19.41 11.91 2.36
C ARG A 188 -17.95 12.01 1.93
N ASN A 189 -17.05 11.56 2.79
CA ASN A 189 -15.60 11.60 2.55
C ASN A 189 -15.08 10.31 1.90
N LYS A 190 -15.95 9.44 1.35
CA LYS A 190 -15.51 8.20 0.72
C LYS A 190 -14.46 8.46 -0.37
N GLY A 191 -13.39 7.66 -0.33
CA GLY A 191 -12.27 7.66 -1.28
C GLY A 191 -11.10 8.48 -0.78
#